data_AF-A0A934H9U3-F1
#
_entry.id   AF-A0A934H9U3-F1
#
_cell.length_a   1.000
_cell.length_b   1.000
_cell.length_c   1.000
_cell.angle_alpha   90.00
_cell.angle_beta   90.00
_cell.angle_gamma   90.00
#
_symmetry.space_group_name_H-M   'P 1'
#
loop_
_entity.id
_entity.type
_entity.pdbx_description
1 polymer ?
#
loop_
_entity_poly.entity_id
_entity_poly.type
_entity_poly.pdbx_seq_one_letter_code
_entity_poly.pdbx_strand_id
1 'polypeptide(L)'
;MDTQQLFELADAALADCVSFGQALVRIPSPSGQEGAVAELVRNRMQALGSDRVWTDEVGNVIGVIRGNRPGKAVLFNCHLDQVGPGGWPYPPHEGVVRDGYLWGRGASDCKGP
;
A
#
# COMPACT_ATOMS: atom_id res chain seq x y z
N MET A 1 -13.61 -14.72 15.00
CA MET A 1 -13.45 -13.28 14.75
C MET A 1 -14.80 -12.76 14.31
N ASP A 2 -15.40 -11.91 15.13
CA ASP A 2 -16.57 -11.13 14.74
C ASP A 2 -16.16 -9.77 14.16
N THR A 3 -17.14 -8.97 13.75
CA THR A 3 -16.91 -7.65 13.15
C THR A 3 -16.28 -6.66 14.13
N GLN A 4 -16.60 -6.74 15.42
CA GLN A 4 -16.04 -5.82 16.41
C GLN A 4 -14.54 -6.10 16.60
N GLN A 5 -14.17 -7.37 16.74
CA GLN A 5 -12.77 -7.79 16.82
C GLN A 5 -11.98 -7.38 15.57
N LEU A 6 -12.61 -7.38 14.40
CA LEU A 6 -11.98 -6.91 13.16
C LEU A 6 -11.67 -5.41 13.20
N PHE A 7 -12.62 -4.59 13.68
CA PHE A 7 -12.39 -3.15 13.80
C PHE A 7 -11.34 -2.82 14.86
N GLU A 8 -11.33 -3.52 16.00
CA GLU A 8 -10.28 -3.36 17.02
C GLU A 8 -8.89 -3.67 16.47
N LEU A 9 -8.76 -4.71 15.62
CA LEU A 9 -7.52 -5.01 14.92
C LEU A 9 -7.13 -3.94 13.90
N ALA A 10 -8.10 -3.39 13.17
CA ALA A 10 -7.86 -2.31 12.22
C ALA A 10 -7.37 -1.04 12.93
N ASP A 11 -7.99 -0.68 14.06
CA ASP A 11 -7.59 0.46 14.89
C ASP A 11 -6.18 0.26 15.44
N ALA A 12 -5.87 -0.96 15.93
CA ALA A 12 -4.52 -1.29 16.40
C ALA A 12 -3.46 -1.23 15.29
N ALA A 13 -3.84 -1.51 14.04
CA ALA A 13 -2.95 -1.47 12.88
C ALA A 13 -2.80 -0.06 12.27
N LEU A 14 -3.63 0.92 12.66
CA LEU A 14 -3.69 2.23 12.00
C LEU A 14 -2.35 2.93 11.92
N ALA A 15 -1.57 2.95 13.01
CA ALA A 15 -0.28 3.62 13.04
C ALA A 15 0.74 2.99 12.07
N ASP A 16 0.72 1.66 11.95
CA ASP A 16 1.57 0.90 11.02
C ASP A 16 1.11 1.08 9.57
N CYS A 17 -0.20 1.11 9.31
CA CYS A 17 -0.77 1.47 8.00
C CYS A 17 -0.36 2.88 7.56
N VAL A 18 -0.46 3.88 8.46
CA VAL A 18 -0.04 5.26 8.16
C VAL A 18 1.46 5.32 7.89
N SER A 19 2.27 4.66 8.71
CA SER A 19 3.73 4.57 8.52
C SER A 19 4.10 3.95 7.16
N PHE A 20 3.41 2.87 6.78
CA PHE A 20 3.59 2.23 5.48
C PHE A 20 3.15 3.14 4.32
N GLY A 21 2.00 3.82 4.45
CA GLY A 21 1.55 4.83 3.48
C GLY A 21 2.55 5.97 3.29
N GLN A 22 3.16 6.47 4.38
CA GLN A 22 4.24 7.45 4.30
C GLN A 22 5.44 6.91 3.51
N ALA A 23 5.86 5.66 3.78
CA ALA A 23 6.96 5.02 3.06
C ALA A 23 6.66 4.89 1.56
N LEU A 24 5.44 4.51 1.18
CA LEU A 24 5.01 4.44 -0.22
C LEU A 24 5.06 5.83 -0.89
N VAL A 25 4.53 6.87 -0.24
CA VAL A 25 4.53 8.25 -0.76
C VAL A 25 5.94 8.80 -0.95
N ARG A 26 6.88 8.43 -0.08
CA ARG A 26 8.28 8.84 -0.12
C ARG A 26 9.08 8.28 -1.30
N ILE A 27 8.53 7.30 -2.01
CA ILE A 27 9.14 6.74 -3.22
C ILE A 27 8.41 7.32 -4.45
N PRO A 28 9.03 8.26 -5.18
CA PRO A 28 8.57 8.63 -6.51
C PRO A 28 8.55 7.40 -7.44
N SER A 29 7.42 7.16 -8.08
CA SER A 29 7.19 6.06 -9.01
C SER A 29 6.29 6.55 -10.14
N PRO A 30 6.80 7.41 -11.04
CA PRO A 30 6.06 7.73 -12.26
C PRO A 30 5.87 6.46 -13.09
N SER A 31 4.86 6.46 -13.96
CA SER A 31 4.54 5.28 -14.78
C SER A 31 5.78 4.80 -15.57
N GLY A 32 6.07 3.50 -15.48
CA GLY A 32 7.27 2.84 -16.02
C GLY A 32 8.52 2.88 -15.12
N GLN A 33 8.43 3.47 -13.92
CA GLN A 33 9.53 3.55 -12.94
C GLN A 33 9.09 3.09 -11.53
N GLU A 34 8.18 2.12 -11.46
CA GLU A 34 7.56 1.64 -10.23
C GLU A 34 8.44 0.65 -9.46
N GLY A 35 9.60 0.26 -9.99
CA GLY A 35 10.41 -0.85 -9.45
C GLY A 35 10.76 -0.71 -7.96
N ALA A 36 11.13 0.48 -7.50
CA ALA A 36 11.48 0.71 -6.09
C ALA A 36 10.27 0.58 -5.15
N VAL A 37 9.10 1.08 -5.56
CA VAL A 37 7.88 0.95 -4.74
C VAL A 37 7.33 -0.48 -4.81
N ALA A 38 7.47 -1.16 -5.95
CA ALA A 38 7.13 -2.57 -6.09
C ALA A 38 7.97 -3.45 -5.16
N GLU A 39 9.26 -3.20 -5.03
CA GLU A 39 10.11 -3.91 -4.06
C GLU A 39 9.67 -3.68 -2.61
N LEU A 40 9.32 -2.43 -2.25
CA LEU A 40 8.80 -2.11 -0.92
C LEU A 40 7.50 -2.88 -0.62
N VAL A 41 6.56 -2.92 -1.57
CA VAL A 41 5.29 -3.65 -1.43
C VAL A 41 5.53 -5.16 -1.34
N ARG A 42 6.42 -5.72 -2.16
CA ARG A 42 6.79 -7.14 -2.13
C ARG A 42 7.32 -7.54 -0.75
N ASN A 43 8.26 -6.76 -0.23
CA ASN A 43 8.86 -7.01 1.09
C ASN A 43 7.80 -6.90 2.20
N ARG A 44 6.87 -5.95 2.08
CA ARG A 44 5.75 -5.80 3.02
C ARG A 44 4.81 -7.00 3.00
N MET A 45 4.42 -7.51 1.83
CA MET A 45 3.57 -8.70 1.70
C MET A 45 4.23 -9.94 2.32
N GLN A 46 5.55 -10.09 2.16
CA GLN A 46 6.32 -11.16 2.79
C GLN A 46 6.35 -11.02 4.32
N ALA A 47 6.61 -9.81 4.83
CA ALA A 47 6.63 -9.54 6.27
C ALA A 47 5.26 -9.78 6.94
N LEU A 48 4.17 -9.51 6.22
CA LEU A 48 2.79 -9.80 6.65
C LEU A 48 2.43 -11.29 6.60
N GLY A 49 3.31 -12.16 6.10
CA GLY A 49 3.10 -13.60 6.08
C GLY A 49 2.24 -14.12 4.93
N SER A 50 2.25 -13.44 3.78
CA SER A 50 1.61 -13.98 2.57
C SER A 50 2.25 -15.33 2.18
N ASP A 51 1.43 -16.34 1.88
CA ASP A 51 1.91 -17.69 1.54
C ASP A 51 2.80 -17.72 0.28
N ARG A 52 2.49 -16.85 -0.68
CA ARG A 52 3.28 -16.65 -1.90
C ARG A 52 3.34 -15.17 -2.22
N VAL A 53 4.52 -14.70 -2.58
CA VAL A 53 4.75 -13.35 -3.08
C VAL A 53 5.72 -13.41 -4.25
N TRP A 54 5.38 -12.79 -5.36
CA TRP A 54 6.28 -12.65 -6.50
C TRP A 54 6.01 -11.36 -7.27
N THR A 55 6.96 -11.01 -8.13
CA THR A 55 6.81 -9.95 -9.12
C THR A 55 6.69 -10.60 -10.49
N ASP A 56 5.71 -10.20 -11.30
CA ASP A 56 5.56 -10.72 -12.66
C ASP A 56 6.49 -10.02 -13.67
N GLU A 57 6.41 -10.42 -14.94
CA GLU A 57 7.30 -9.93 -16.00
C GLU A 57 7.15 -8.43 -16.31
N VAL A 58 6.02 -7.83 -15.94
CA VAL A 58 5.74 -6.40 -16.17
C VAL A 58 5.81 -5.56 -14.89
N GLY A 59 6.23 -6.16 -13.77
CA GLY A 59 6.51 -5.45 -12.52
C GLY A 59 5.36 -5.44 -11.50
N ASN A 60 4.25 -6.13 -11.75
CA ASN A 60 3.17 -6.24 -10.75
C ASN A 60 3.64 -7.06 -9.56
N VAL A 61 3.27 -6.66 -8.35
CA VAL A 61 3.52 -7.42 -7.13
C VAL A 61 2.25 -8.20 -6.77
N ILE A 62 2.36 -9.53 -6.72
CA ILE A 62 1.24 -10.41 -6.41
C ILE A 62 1.51 -11.16 -5.12
N GLY A 63 0.60 -10.98 -4.15
CA GLY A 63 0.56 -11.72 -2.90
C GLY A 63 -0.65 -12.65 -2.86
N VAL A 64 -0.49 -13.86 -2.33
CA VAL A 64 -1.58 -14.81 -2.13
C VAL A 64 -1.60 -15.25 -0.67
N ILE A 65 -2.78 -15.11 -0.04
CA ILE A 65 -3.10 -15.70 1.27
C ILE A 65 -4.13 -16.81 1.04
N ARG A 66 -3.81 -18.03 1.46
CA ARG A 66 -4.67 -19.20 1.34
C ARG A 66 -5.67 -19.21 2.48
N GLY A 67 -6.95 -19.13 2.12
CA GLY A 67 -8.04 -19.39 3.06
C GLY A 67 -7.98 -20.82 3.59
N ASN A 68 -8.42 -21.01 4.83
CA ASN A 68 -8.47 -22.31 5.50
C ASN A 68 -9.78 -23.10 5.22
N ARG A 69 -10.63 -22.59 4.33
CA ARG A 69 -11.93 -23.19 3.97
C ARG A 69 -12.18 -23.08 2.47
N PRO A 70 -12.88 -24.04 1.84
CA PRO A 70 -13.33 -23.92 0.46
C PRO A 70 -14.23 -22.68 0.28
N GLY A 71 -14.11 -21.99 -0.86
CA GLY A 71 -14.90 -20.79 -1.13
C GLY A 71 -14.38 -19.99 -2.32
N LYS A 72 -15.01 -18.83 -2.56
CA LYS A 72 -14.57 -17.88 -3.59
C LYS A 72 -13.33 -17.13 -3.14
N ALA A 73 -12.46 -16.81 -4.08
CA ALA A 73 -11.35 -15.88 -3.86
C ALA A 73 -11.85 -14.43 -3.92
N VAL A 74 -11.20 -13.56 -3.16
CA VAL A 74 -11.36 -12.09 -3.23
C VAL A 74 -10.03 -11.51 -3.70
N LEU A 75 -10.08 -10.61 -4.68
CA LEU A 75 -8.91 -9.89 -5.19
C LEU A 75 -9.00 -8.44 -4.76
N PHE A 76 -7.94 -7.96 -4.11
CA PHE A 76 -7.68 -6.54 -3.92
C PHE A 76 -6.67 -6.10 -4.99
N ASN A 77 -6.92 -4.96 -5.62
CA ASN A 77 -6.07 -4.46 -6.69
C ASN A 77 -5.93 -2.93 -6.59
N CYS A 78 -4.68 -2.48 -6.64
CA CYS A 78 -4.28 -1.08 -6.66
C CYS A 78 -3.14 -0.94 -7.67
N HIS A 79 -2.90 0.29 -8.13
CA HIS A 79 -1.75 0.60 -8.99
C HIS A 79 -0.65 1.28 -8.15
N LEU A 80 0.59 1.19 -8.62
CA LEU A 80 1.76 1.68 -7.89
C LEU A 80 2.29 3.01 -8.41
N ASP A 81 1.96 3.34 -9.64
CA ASP A 81 2.43 4.54 -10.27
C ASP A 81 1.69 5.78 -9.75
N GLN A 82 2.28 6.93 -9.99
CA GLN A 82 1.61 8.20 -9.74
C GLN A 82 1.85 9.17 -10.87
N VAL A 83 0.87 10.06 -11.04
CA VAL A 83 1.03 11.25 -11.87
C VAL A 83 2.04 12.22 -11.25
N GLY A 84 2.58 13.11 -12.09
CA GLY A 84 3.53 14.14 -11.66
C GLY A 84 3.00 15.04 -10.53
N PRO A 85 3.90 15.61 -9.71
CA PRO A 85 3.50 16.58 -8.69
C PRO A 85 2.92 17.86 -9.32
N GLY A 86 2.01 18.52 -8.60
CA GLY A 86 1.36 19.78 -9.00
C GLY A 86 1.66 20.91 -8.01
N GLY A 87 0.77 21.89 -7.90
CA GLY A 87 0.80 22.82 -6.76
C GLY A 87 0.31 22.12 -5.49
N TRP A 88 1.17 21.99 -4.48
CA TRP A 88 0.84 21.33 -3.22
C TRP A 88 1.16 22.23 -2.01
N PRO A 89 0.34 22.17 -0.94
CA PRO A 89 0.62 22.89 0.30
C PRO A 89 1.77 22.27 1.12
N TYR A 90 2.16 21.04 0.81
CA TYR A 90 3.26 20.30 1.44
C TYR A 90 4.14 19.65 0.37
N PRO A 91 5.41 19.32 0.66
CA PRO A 91 6.27 18.60 -0.27
C PRO A 91 5.62 17.27 -0.73
N PRO A 92 5.51 17.02 -2.05
CA PRO A 92 4.66 15.95 -2.59
C PRO A 92 5.17 14.54 -2.28
N HIS A 93 6.42 14.38 -1.84
CA HIS A 93 7.07 13.09 -1.60
C HIS A 93 7.61 12.95 -0.18
N GLU A 94 7.14 13.74 0.79
CA GLU A 94 7.57 13.59 2.19
C GLU A 94 6.63 12.71 3.04
N GLY A 95 5.39 12.51 2.58
CA GLY A 95 4.37 11.80 3.34
C GLY A 95 4.05 12.52 4.65
N VAL A 96 3.76 13.81 4.58
CA VAL A 96 3.50 14.63 5.78
C VAL A 96 2.17 14.20 6.41
N VAL A 97 2.17 13.86 7.70
CA VAL A 97 0.91 13.63 8.44
C VAL A 97 0.55 14.90 9.19
N ARG A 98 -0.60 15.49 8.85
CA ARG A 98 -1.05 16.75 9.46
C ARG A 98 -2.57 16.86 9.43
N ASP A 99 -3.13 17.32 10.55
CA ASP A 99 -4.56 17.55 10.74
C ASP A 99 -5.43 16.30 10.45
N GLY A 100 -4.89 15.11 10.73
CA GLY A 100 -5.58 13.83 10.49
C GLY A 100 -5.41 13.26 9.07
N TYR A 101 -4.61 13.90 8.20
CA TYR A 101 -4.42 13.48 6.82
C TYR A 101 -2.96 13.11 6.53
N LEU A 102 -2.77 12.09 5.69
CA LEU A 102 -1.51 11.81 5.02
C LEU A 102 -1.44 12.61 3.72
N TRP A 103 -0.58 13.61 3.69
CA TRP A 103 -0.33 14.47 2.53
C TRP A 103 0.81 13.92 1.68
N GLY A 104 0.54 13.80 0.37
CA GLY A 104 1.55 13.54 -0.64
C GLY A 104 0.96 13.07 -1.95
N ARG A 105 1.73 13.22 -3.03
CA ARG A 105 1.36 12.69 -4.34
C ARG A 105 1.37 11.17 -4.27
N GLY A 106 0.29 10.56 -4.76
CA GLY A 106 0.09 9.13 -4.67
C GLY A 106 -0.72 8.71 -3.44
N ALA A 107 -0.85 9.56 -2.41
CA ALA A 107 -1.49 9.15 -1.15
C ALA A 107 -2.94 8.70 -1.33
N SER A 108 -3.75 9.44 -2.08
CA SER A 108 -5.13 9.00 -2.39
C SER A 108 -5.23 8.15 -3.66
N ASP A 109 -4.32 8.33 -4.61
CA ASP A 109 -4.34 7.70 -5.93
C ASP A 109 -2.92 7.20 -6.28
N CYS A 110 -2.58 5.96 -5.94
CA CYS A 110 -3.43 4.95 -5.27
C CYS A 110 -2.69 4.16 -4.18
N LYS A 111 -1.86 4.85 -3.39
CA LYS A 111 -1.02 4.23 -2.33
C LYS A 111 -1.71 4.12 -0.97
N GLY A 112 -2.82 4.81 -0.78
CA GLY A 112 -3.61 4.82 0.45
C GLY A 112 -4.74 3.79 0.48
N PRO A 113 -5.57 3.65 -0.57
CA PRO A 113 -6.47 2.52 -0.74
C PRO A 113 -5.73 1.18 -0.64
#